data_AF-A0A938UJY1-F1
#
_entry.id   AF-A0A938UJY1-F1
#
_cell.length_a   1.000
_cell.length_b   1.000
_cell.length_c   1.000
_cell.angle_alpha   90.00
_cell.angle_beta   90.00
_cell.angle_gamma   90.00
#
_symmetry.space_group_name_H-M   'P 1'
#
loop_
_entity.id
_entity.type
_entity.pdbx_description
1 polymer ?
#
loop_
_entity_poly.entity_id
_entity_poly.type
_entity_poly.pdbx_seq_one_letter_code
_entity_poly.pdbx_strand_id
1 'polypeptide(L)' 'MQGLQGAANTVDAVMQALAAGLDLLCIGNNLLAQADECLAAARQVRARAESEAAFAQQLAASRARIAERKRFAAGP' A
#
# COMPACT_ATOMS: atom_id res chain seq x y z
N MET A 1 -13.99 3.11 -1.95
CA MET A 1 -15.11 2.52 -2.71
C MET A 1 -16.16 2.00 -1.72
N GLN A 2 -17.44 2.33 -1.90
CA GLN A 2 -18.51 1.95 -0.96
C GLN A 2 -18.57 0.43 -0.70
N GLY A 3 -18.44 -0.40 -1.74
CA GLY A 3 -18.45 -1.85 -1.58
C GLY A 3 -17.30 -2.39 -0.70
N LEU A 4 -16.10 -1.82 -0.82
CA LEU A 4 -14.95 -2.21 0.00
C LEU A 4 -15.08 -1.72 1.45
N GLN A 5 -15.65 -0.54 1.66
CA GLN A 5 -15.90 0.03 3.00
C GLN A 5 -16.91 -0.78 3.81
N GLY A 6 -17.80 -1.53 3.16
CA GLY A 6 -18.70 -2.46 3.83
C GLY A 6 -18.03 -3.76 4.31
N ALA A 7 -16.84 -4.07 3.80
CA ALA A 7 -16.13 -5.33 4.06
C ALA A 7 -14.86 -5.16 4.90
N ALA A 8 -14.17 -4.02 4.80
CA ALA A 8 -12.94 -3.74 5.54
C ALA A 8 -12.76 -2.24 5.77
N ASN A 9 -12.10 -1.88 6.88
CA ASN A 9 -11.58 -0.52 7.04
C ASN A 9 -10.37 -0.31 6.11
N THR A 10 -9.95 0.95 5.96
CA THR A 10 -8.84 1.34 5.07
C THR A 10 -7.55 0.58 5.37
N VAL A 11 -7.22 0.37 6.65
CA VAL A 11 -5.97 -0.26 7.06
C VAL A 11 -5.96 -1.75 6.73
N ASP A 12 -7.03 -2.47 7.06
CA ASP A 12 -7.16 -3.89 6.76
C ASP A 12 -7.15 -4.13 5.24
N ALA A 13 -7.86 -3.29 4.49
CA ALA A 13 -7.85 -3.34 3.04
C ALA A 13 -6.44 -3.14 2.47
N VAL A 14 -5.66 -2.18 3.01
CA VAL A 14 -4.26 -1.96 2.62
C VAL A 14 -3.41 -3.20 2.90
N MET A 15 -3.51 -3.76 4.10
CA MET A 15 -2.69 -4.92 4.50
C MET A 15 -3.02 -6.17 3.67
N GLN A 16 -4.29 -6.42 3.39
CA GLN A 16 -4.73 -7.54 2.57
C GLN A 16 -4.26 -7.40 1.12
N ALA A 17 -4.42 -6.22 0.53
CA ALA A 17 -3.98 -5.96 -0.84
C ALA A 17 -2.46 -6.07 -0.99
N LEU A 18 -1.68 -5.52 -0.04
CA LEU A 18 -0.23 -5.68 -0.05
C LEU A 18 0.16 -7.14 0.09
N ALA A 19 -0.46 -7.91 1.00
CA ALA A 19 -0.21 -9.34 1.16
C ALA A 19 -0.54 -10.14 -0.12
N ALA A 20 -1.60 -9.76 -0.84
CA ALA A 20 -1.98 -10.34 -2.12
C ALA A 20 -1.04 -9.98 -3.29
N GLY A 21 -0.04 -9.13 -3.06
CA GLY A 21 0.99 -8.79 -4.05
C GLY A 21 0.73 -7.52 -4.85
N LEU A 22 -0.24 -6.68 -4.46
CA LEU A 22 -0.43 -5.38 -5.10
C LEU A 22 0.78 -4.48 -4.82
N ASP A 23 1.23 -3.78 -5.87
CA ASP A 23 2.36 -2.85 -5.78
C ASP A 23 1.95 -1.44 -5.33
N LEU A 24 0.73 -1.02 -5.67
CA LEU A 24 0.26 0.34 -5.49
C LEU A 24 -1.23 0.32 -5.17
N LEU A 25 -1.63 1.07 -4.15
CA LEU A 25 -3.01 1.23 -3.74
C LEU A 25 -3.41 2.69 -3.84
N CYS A 26 -4.56 2.94 -4.48
CA CYS A 26 -5.16 4.26 -4.56
C CYS A 26 -6.26 4.38 -3.51
N ILE A 27 -6.00 5.18 -2.46
CA ILE A 27 -7.01 5.53 -1.46
C ILE A 27 -7.70 6.80 -1.94
N GLY A 28 -8.81 6.63 -2.66
CA GLY A 28 -9.60 7.74 -3.20
C GLY A 28 -10.85 8.01 -2.39
N ASN A 29 -10.80 8.99 -1.47
CA ASN A 29 -11.88 9.95 -1.16
C ASN A 29 -11.48 10.96 -0.05
N ASN A 30 -11.87 12.23 -0.23
CA ASN A 30 -11.80 13.37 0.72
C ASN A 30 -10.45 13.67 1.40
N LEU A 31 -9.69 14.53 0.71
CA LEU A 31 -8.32 15.05 0.93
C LEU A 31 -7.96 15.61 2.33
N LEU A 32 -8.84 15.58 3.33
CA LEU A 32 -8.56 16.12 4.68
C LEU A 32 -8.84 15.14 5.83
N ALA A 33 -9.74 14.16 5.67
CA ALA A 33 -10.13 13.27 6.77
C ALA A 33 -9.28 11.98 6.87
N GLN A 34 -8.47 11.67 5.85
CA GLN A 34 -7.81 10.36 5.72
C GLN A 34 -6.29 10.39 5.81
N ALA A 35 -5.67 11.54 6.14
CA ALA A 35 -4.23 11.60 6.38
C ALA A 35 -3.82 10.70 7.57
N ASP A 36 -4.63 10.68 8.63
CA ASP A 36 -4.42 9.81 9.79
C ASP A 36 -4.63 8.33 9.45
N GLU A 37 -5.60 8.00 8.58
CA GLU A 37 -5.79 6.63 8.08
C GLU A 37 -4.59 6.16 7.26
N CYS A 38 -4.08 7.00 6.37
CA CYS A 38 -2.86 6.73 5.62
C CYS A 38 -1.65 6.54 6.55
N LEU A 39 -1.52 7.38 7.59
CA LEU A 39 -0.44 7.27 8.57
C LEU A 39 -0.58 5.99 9.41
N ALA A 40 -1.79 5.62 9.81
CA ALA A 40 -2.07 4.37 10.52
C ALA A 40 -1.72 3.16 9.67
N ALA A 41 -2.14 3.13 8.40
CA ALA A 41 -1.78 2.09 7.45
C ALA A 41 -0.26 2.00 7.27
N ALA A 42 0.42 3.14 7.07
CA ALA A 42 1.88 3.18 6.93
C ALA A 42 2.61 2.65 8.17
N ARG A 43 2.14 2.97 9.37
CA ARG A 43 2.69 2.44 10.63
C ARG A 43 2.52 0.92 10.72
N GLN A 44 1.37 0.39 10.34
CA GLN A 44 1.10 -1.05 10.38
C GLN A 44 1.92 -1.81 9.32
N VAL A 45 2.05 -1.25 8.12
CA VAL A 45 2.94 -1.78 7.07
C VAL A 45 4.38 -1.83 7.57
N ARG A 46 4.87 -0.77 8.21
CA ARG A 46 6.23 -0.73 8.78
C ARG A 46 6.41 -1.78 9.87
N ALA A 47 5.51 -1.81 10.86
CA ALA A 47 5.59 -2.76 11.96
C ALA A 47 5.63 -4.21 11.46
N ARG A 48 4.79 -4.54 10.46
CA ARG A 48 4.80 -5.86 9.83
C ARG A 48 6.09 -6.14 9.07
N ALA A 49 6.62 -5.17 8.33
CA ALA A 49 7.87 -5.34 7.60
C ALA A 49 9.07 -5.53 8.54
N GLU A 50 9.05 -4.91 9.72
CA GLU A 50 10.07 -5.09 10.76
C GLU A 50 10.01 -6.49 11.39
N SER A 51 8.81 -7.08 11.51
CA SER A 51 8.63 -8.42 12.10
C SER A 51 8.68 -9.57 11.10
N GLU A 52 8.32 -9.34 9.83
CA GLU A 52 8.16 -10.38 8.80
C GLU A 52 9.10 -10.13 7.60
N ALA A 53 10.23 -10.86 7.57
CA ALA A 53 11.23 -10.74 6.51
C ALA A 53 10.65 -10.99 5.10
N ALA A 54 9.73 -11.95 4.96
CA ALA A 54 9.08 -12.25 3.68
C ALA A 54 8.25 -11.06 3.17
N PHE A 55 7.50 -10.40 4.06
CA PHE A 55 6.72 -9.22 3.72
C PHE A 55 7.65 -8.05 3.34
N ALA A 56 8.75 -7.86 4.07
CA ALA A 56 9.76 -6.85 3.73
C ALA A 56 10.38 -7.09 2.33
N GLN A 57 10.70 -8.34 2.00
CA GLN A 57 11.21 -8.71 0.67
C GLN A 57 10.17 -8.42 -0.43
N GLN A 58 8.90 -8.73 -0.18
CA GLN A 58 7.80 -8.43 -1.10
C GLN A 58 7.67 -6.92 -1.36
N LEU A 59 7.73 -6.09 -0.32
CA LEU A 59 7.73 -4.62 -0.47
C LEU A 59 8.95 -4.11 -1.25
N ALA A 60 10.13 -4.70 -1.01
CA ALA A 60 11.33 -4.34 -1.77
C ALA A 60 11.19 -4.66 -3.27
N ALA A 61 10.62 -5.83 -3.59
CA ALA A 61 10.33 -6.22 -4.97
C ALA A 61 9.28 -5.30 -5.63
N SER A 62 8.20 -4.95 -4.90
CA SER A 62 7.23 -3.95 -5.37
C SER A 62 7.89 -2.61 -5.65
N ARG A 63 8.77 -2.12 -4.77
CA ARG A 63 9.52 -0.88 -4.97
C ARG A 63 10.36 -0.92 -6.24
N ALA A 64 11.04 -2.04 -6.51
CA ALA A 64 11.83 -2.21 -7.73
C ALA A 64 10.95 -2.14 -9.00
N ARG A 65 9.81 -2.86 -9.01
CA ARG A 65 8.85 -2.80 -10.13
C ARG A 65 8.30 -1.40 -10.36
N ILE A 66 7.96 -0.68 -9.29
CA ILE A 66 7.48 0.71 -9.38
C ILE A 66 8.57 1.62 -9.95
N ALA A 67 9.82 1.49 -9.50
CA ALA A 67 10.94 2.29 -10.00
C ALA A 67 11.20 2.04 -11.49
N GLU A 68 11.11 0.78 -11.94
CA GLU A 68 11.20 0.43 -13.35
C GLU A 68 10.08 1.04 -14.18
N ARG A 69 8.82 0.93 -13.72
CA ARG A 69 7.67 1.55 -14.40
C ARG A 69 7.79 3.07 -14.47
N LYS A 70 8.31 3.72 -13.41
CA LYS A 70 8.58 5.17 -13.42
C LYS A 70 9.65 5.55 -14.44
N ARG A 71 10.74 4.77 -14.54
CA ARG A 71 11.78 4.99 -15.57
C ARG A 71 11.20 4.86 -16.97
N PHE A 72 10.41 3.81 -17.22
CA PHE A 72 9.73 3.64 -18.50
C PHE A 72 8.82 4.83 -18.85
N ALA A 73 8.03 5.30 -17.88
CA ALA A 73 7.10 6.41 -18.08
C ALA A 73 7.80 7.78 -18.25
N ALA A 74 9.05 7.94 -17.80
CA ALA A 74 9.79 9.18 -17.90
C ALA A 74 10.26 9.51 -19.34
N GLY A 75 10.19 8.55 -20.26
CA GLY A 75 10.72 8.69 -21.62
C GLY A 75 12.25 8.62 -21.68
N PRO A 76 12.84 8.69 -22.89
CA PRO A 76 14.28 8.76 -23.10
C PRO A 76 14.89 10.09 -22.64
#